data_AF-A0A822HT32-F1
#
_entry.id   AF-A0A822HT32-F1
#
_cell.length_a   1.000
_cell.length_b   1.000
_cell.length_c   1.000
_cell.angle_alpha   90.00
_cell.angle_beta   90.00
_cell.angle_gamma   90.00
#
_symmetry.space_group_name_H-M   'P 1'
#
loop_
_entity.id
_entity.type
_entity.pdbx_description
1 polymer ?
#
loop_
_entity_poly.entity_id
_entity_poly.type
_entity_poly.pdbx_seq_one_letter_code
_entity_poly.pdbx_strand_id
1 'polypeptide(L)'
;IRTKEAENNLRVVTADDSTLLRICEQCIRLGLPLIIENVGETIESSLLPLLDRDMFKRTSSSIGTIRFNDVDIEYNPNFRVYFITQLNNPHFLPDICIRVTLINFTITQNGLEHQLL
;
A
#
# COMPACT_ATOMS: atom_id res chain seq x y z
N ILE A 1 -7.01 10.93 -0.45
CA ILE A 1 -7.08 9.56 0.13
C ILE A 1 -7.66 9.61 1.55
N ARG A 2 -7.03 10.32 2.51
CA ARG A 2 -7.50 10.40 3.89
C ARG A 2 -8.98 10.80 4.07
N THR A 3 -9.43 11.83 3.35
CA THR A 3 -10.86 12.25 3.38
C THR A 3 -11.81 11.21 2.77
N LYS A 4 -11.35 10.46 1.75
CA LYS A 4 -12.16 9.44 1.09
C LYS A 4 -12.34 8.20 1.97
N GLU A 5 -11.31 7.85 2.75
CA GLU A 5 -11.31 6.67 3.62
C GLU A 5 -11.64 7.00 5.09
N ALA A 6 -12.14 8.20 5.37
CA ALA A 6 -12.37 8.70 6.74
C ALA A 6 -13.34 7.80 7.55
N GLU A 7 -14.34 7.24 6.88
CA GLU A 7 -15.34 6.33 7.50
C GLU A 7 -14.88 4.85 7.49
N ASN A 8 -13.81 4.52 6.76
CA ASN A 8 -13.34 3.15 6.55
C ASN A 8 -12.27 2.70 7.55
N ASN A 9 -12.10 3.41 8.67
CA ASN A 9 -11.08 3.13 9.69
C ASN A 9 -9.65 3.03 9.12
N LEU A 10 -9.30 4.00 8.28
CA LEU A 10 -7.97 4.13 7.67
C LEU A 10 -6.84 4.03 8.70
N ARG A 11 -5.87 3.15 8.42
CA ARG A 11 -4.62 3.04 9.16
C ARG A 11 -3.51 3.74 8.41
N VAL A 12 -2.62 4.38 9.17
CA VAL A 12 -1.48 5.12 8.65
C VAL A 12 -0.27 4.70 9.47
N VAL A 13 0.82 4.36 8.77
CA VAL A 13 2.08 3.91 9.36
C VAL A 13 3.23 4.40 8.49
N THR A 14 4.42 4.60 9.05
CA THR A 14 5.62 4.96 8.29
C THR A 14 6.40 3.70 7.88
N ALA A 15 7.14 3.77 6.79
CA ALA A 15 7.99 2.66 6.33
C ALA A 15 9.00 2.21 7.40
N ASP A 16 9.51 3.14 8.21
CA ASP A 16 10.51 2.87 9.28
C ASP A 16 9.88 2.38 10.60
N ASP A 17 8.56 2.22 10.68
CA ASP A 17 7.89 1.82 11.91
C ASP A 17 8.09 0.31 12.17
N SER A 18 8.69 -0.04 13.32
CA SER A 18 8.85 -1.42 13.76
C SER A 18 7.55 -2.23 13.83
N THR A 19 6.40 -1.58 13.94
CA THR A 19 5.07 -2.20 14.00
C THR A 19 4.40 -2.38 12.64
N LEU A 20 5.03 -1.90 11.55
CA LEU A 20 4.51 -1.92 10.17
C LEU A 20 3.96 -3.29 9.78
N LEU A 21 4.77 -4.34 9.89
CA LEU A 21 4.37 -5.69 9.46
C LEU A 21 3.13 -6.18 10.23
N ARG A 22 3.10 -5.98 11.54
CA ARG A 22 1.95 -6.34 12.37
C ARG A 22 0.69 -5.57 11.99
N ILE A 23 0.80 -4.28 11.70
CA ILE A 23 -0.33 -3.45 11.25
C ILE A 23 -0.82 -3.91 9.88
N CYS A 24 0.10 -4.21 8.95
CA CYS A 24 -0.23 -4.78 7.64
C CYS A 24 -1.03 -6.07 7.77
N GLU A 25 -0.55 -7.03 8.57
CA GLU A 25 -1.24 -8.30 8.81
C GLU A 25 -2.67 -8.10 9.32
N GLN A 26 -2.86 -7.18 10.26
CA GLN A 26 -4.19 -6.84 10.78
C GLN A 26 -5.08 -6.20 9.73
N CYS A 27 -4.56 -5.26 8.94
CA CYS A 27 -5.35 -4.57 7.91
C CYS A 27 -5.76 -5.52 6.79
N ILE A 28 -4.89 -6.44 6.36
CA ILE A 28 -5.20 -7.47 5.36
C ILE A 28 -6.37 -8.34 5.82
N ARG A 29 -6.32 -8.81 7.08
CA ARG A 29 -7.35 -9.68 7.66
C ARG A 29 -8.69 -8.96 7.82
N LEU A 30 -8.66 -7.73 8.32
CA LEU A 30 -9.85 -6.94 8.61
C LEU A 30 -10.41 -6.20 7.39
N GLY A 31 -9.65 -6.10 6.30
CA GLY A 31 -10.04 -5.34 5.11
C GLY A 31 -9.98 -3.83 5.32
N LEU A 32 -9.12 -3.36 6.22
CA LEU A 32 -8.97 -1.93 6.50
C LEU A 32 -8.03 -1.28 5.48
N PRO A 33 -8.32 -0.07 4.99
CA PRO A 33 -7.40 0.65 4.13
C PRO A 33 -6.17 1.07 4.93
N LEU A 34 -4.99 0.96 4.30
CA LEU A 34 -3.69 1.24 4.90
C LEU A 34 -2.91 2.23 4.03
N ILE A 35 -2.33 3.25 4.66
CA ILE A 35 -1.32 4.11 4.07
C ILE A 35 0.03 3.80 4.72
N ILE A 36 1.04 3.56 3.89
CA ILE A 36 2.45 3.49 4.28
C ILE A 36 3.13 4.76 3.78
N GLU A 37 3.54 5.62 4.71
CA GLU A 37 4.19 6.90 4.43
C GLU A 37 5.72 6.77 4.41
N ASN A 38 6.37 7.76 3.79
CA ASN A 38 7.83 7.87 3.69
C ASN A 38 8.50 6.66 3.03
N VAL A 39 7.83 6.09 2.03
CA VAL A 39 8.40 4.99 1.25
C VAL A 39 9.53 5.54 0.38
N GLY A 40 10.72 4.94 0.51
CA GLY A 40 11.89 5.26 -0.30
C GLY A 40 11.77 4.72 -1.73
N GLU A 41 12.85 4.84 -2.51
CA GLU A 41 12.90 4.29 -3.88
C GLU A 41 12.91 2.76 -3.91
N THR A 42 13.35 2.14 -2.81
CA THR A 42 13.32 0.70 -2.61
C THR A 42 12.18 0.33 -1.66
N ILE A 43 11.49 -0.77 -1.97
CA ILE A 43 10.49 -1.36 -1.09
C ILE A 43 11.12 -2.60 -0.46
N GLU A 44 10.95 -2.74 0.86
CA GLU A 44 11.46 -3.89 1.58
C GLU A 44 10.86 -5.20 1.05
N SER A 45 11.68 -6.26 1.02
CA SER A 45 11.27 -7.58 0.54
C SER A 45 10.05 -8.14 1.28
N SER A 46 9.89 -7.77 2.55
CA SER A 46 8.76 -8.12 3.41
C SER A 46 7.42 -7.60 2.88
N LEU A 47 7.41 -6.49 2.13
CA LEU A 47 6.21 -5.85 1.59
C LEU A 47 5.90 -6.29 0.15
N LEU A 48 6.83 -6.96 -0.55
CA LEU A 48 6.65 -7.41 -1.93
C LEU A 48 5.39 -8.28 -2.15
N PRO A 49 5.01 -9.21 -1.24
CA PRO A 49 3.79 -9.99 -1.42
C PRO A 49 2.52 -9.14 -1.58
N LEU A 50 2.49 -7.94 -1.00
CA LEU A 50 1.37 -6.99 -1.14
C LEU A 50 1.31 -6.35 -2.53
N LEU A 51 2.45 -6.18 -3.18
CA LEU A 51 2.57 -5.67 -4.54
C LEU A 51 2.20 -6.76 -5.55
N ASP A 52 2.71 -7.97 -5.33
CA ASP A 52 2.53 -9.12 -6.22
C ASP A 52 1.08 -9.63 -6.19
N ARG A 53 0.36 -9.40 -5.08
CA ARG A 53 -0.97 -9.99 -4.79
C ARG A 53 -0.99 -11.49 -5.05
N ASP A 54 0.10 -12.17 -4.70
CA ASP A 54 0.19 -13.61 -4.87
C ASP A 54 -0.73 -14.30 -3.85
N MET A 55 -1.91 -14.67 -4.34
CA MET A 55 -3.00 -15.24 -3.55
C MET A 55 -3.25 -16.67 -3.96
N PHE A 56 -3.29 -17.57 -2.99
CA PHE A 56 -3.64 -18.96 -3.17
C PHE A 56 -4.91 -19.30 -2.41
N LYS A 57 -5.65 -20.31 -2.88
CA LYS A 57 -6.83 -20.82 -2.17
C LYS A 57 -6.43 -22.05 -1.36
N ARG A 58 -6.80 -22.09 -0.09
CA ARG A 58 -6.63 -23.30 0.73
C ARG A 58 -7.75 -24.29 0.38
N THR A 59 -7.44 -25.57 0.30
CA THR A 59 -8.43 -26.63 0.00
C THR A 59 -9.62 -26.63 0.96
N SER A 60 -9.42 -26.14 2.19
CA SER A 60 -10.43 -26.05 3.24
C SER A 60 -11.23 -24.74 3.30
N SER A 61 -10.88 -23.72 2.49
CA SER A 61 -11.55 -22.41 2.53
C SER A 61 -11.65 -21.79 1.14
N SER A 62 -12.86 -21.35 0.78
CA SER A 62 -13.12 -20.61 -0.46
C SER A 62 -12.49 -19.22 -0.48
N ILE A 63 -11.97 -18.74 0.67
CA ILE A 63 -11.37 -17.42 0.84
C ILE A 63 -9.91 -17.46 0.36
N GLY A 64 -9.53 -16.48 -0.47
CA GLY A 64 -8.14 -16.31 -0.91
C GLY A 64 -7.23 -16.02 0.28
N THR A 65 -6.06 -16.65 0.31
CA THR A 65 -5.04 -16.50 1.34
C THR A 65 -3.80 -15.91 0.70
N ILE A 66 -3.17 -14.96 1.38
CA ILE A 66 -1.85 -14.42 1.02
C ILE A 66 -0.83 -14.92 2.04
N ARG A 67 0.38 -15.24 1.61
CA ARG A 67 1.50 -15.45 2.53
C ARG A 67 2.24 -14.15 2.71
N PHE A 68 2.24 -13.63 3.93
CA PHE A 68 2.88 -12.37 4.28
C PHE A 68 3.68 -12.57 5.56
N ASN A 69 4.96 -12.21 5.54
CA ASN A 69 5.86 -12.33 6.70
C ASN A 69 5.85 -13.75 7.32
N ASP A 70 5.95 -14.78 6.48
CA ASP A 70 5.87 -16.21 6.85
C ASP A 70 4.55 -16.65 7.53
N VAL A 71 3.51 -15.81 7.48
CA VAL A 71 2.19 -16.10 8.01
C VAL A 71 1.18 -16.19 6.87
N ASP A 72 0.36 -17.24 6.89
CA ASP A 72 -0.78 -17.38 5.99
C ASP A 72 -1.97 -16.56 6.53
N ILE A 73 -2.41 -15.56 5.77
CA ILE A 73 -3.45 -14.60 6.17
C ILE A 73 -4.60 -14.67 5.19
N GLU A 74 -5.82 -14.81 5.71
CA GLU A 74 -7.03 -14.70 4.90
C GLU A 74 -7.16 -13.28 4.36
N TYR A 75 -7.14 -13.16 3.02
CA TYR A 75 -7.13 -11.89 2.34
C TYR A 75 -8.55 -11.35 2.24
N ASN A 76 -8.79 -10.19 2.83
CA ASN A 76 -10.07 -9.51 2.71
C ASN A 76 -10.12 -8.69 1.40
N PRO A 77 -11.11 -8.89 0.51
CA PRO A 77 -11.20 -8.18 -0.76
C PRO A 77 -11.37 -6.66 -0.63
N ASN A 78 -11.81 -6.17 0.54
CA ASN A 78 -11.94 -4.75 0.83
C ASN A 78 -10.61 -4.08 1.18
N PHE A 79 -9.56 -4.87 1.43
CA PHE A 79 -8.23 -4.33 1.75
C PHE A 79 -7.69 -3.48 0.59
N ARG A 80 -7.20 -2.29 0.94
CA ARG A 80 -6.51 -1.36 0.03
C ARG A 80 -5.24 -0.87 0.72
N VAL A 81 -4.12 -0.88 -0.01
CA VAL A 81 -2.85 -0.31 0.47
C VAL A 81 -2.43 0.83 -0.45
N TYR A 82 -1.91 1.90 0.14
CA TYR A 82 -1.40 3.08 -0.54
C TYR A 82 0.02 3.36 -0.04
N PHE A 83 0.96 3.50 -0.97
CA PHE A 83 2.33 3.89 -0.67
C PHE A 83 2.49 5.37 -0.97
N ILE A 84 3.02 6.15 -0.03
CA ILE A 84 3.26 7.58 -0.19
C ILE A 84 4.76 7.83 -0.05
N THR A 85 5.33 8.50 -1.05
CA THR A 85 6.70 9.01 -1.03
C THR A 85 6.69 10.54 -1.02
N GLN A 86 7.64 11.13 -0.32
CA GLN A 86 7.88 12.59 -0.31
C GLN A 86 9.06 12.98 -1.22
N LEU A 87 9.63 12.02 -1.94
CA LEU A 87 10.73 12.27 -2.87
C LEU A 87 10.21 13.06 -4.08
N ASN A 88 10.87 14.17 -4.40
CA ASN A 88 10.48 15.03 -5.52
C ASN A 88 10.69 14.38 -6.90
N ASN A 89 11.67 13.46 -7.00
CA ASN A 89 11.97 12.72 -8.23
C ASN A 89 12.46 11.31 -7.87
N PRO A 90 11.57 10.40 -7.45
CA PRO A 90 11.94 9.05 -7.06
C PRO A 90 12.23 8.19 -8.30
N HIS A 91 13.36 7.49 -8.31
CA HIS A 91 13.74 6.55 -9.37
C HIS A 91 13.35 5.13 -8.98
N PHE A 92 12.05 4.84 -9.03
CA PHE A 92 11.55 3.48 -8.80
C PHE A 92 12.05 2.53 -9.90
N LEU A 93 12.54 1.36 -9.48
CA LEU A 93 12.96 0.32 -10.40
C LEU A 93 11.78 -0.12 -11.28
N PRO A 94 12.01 -0.47 -12.56
CA PRO A 94 10.95 -0.94 -13.46
C PRO A 94 10.11 -2.09 -12.87
N ASP A 95 10.75 -2.98 -12.11
CA ASP A 95 10.13 -4.10 -11.41
C ASP A 95 9.04 -3.66 -10.40
N ILE A 96 9.20 -2.51 -9.77
CA ILE A 96 8.15 -1.91 -8.90
C ILE A 96 7.06 -1.29 -9.79
N CYS A 97 7.47 -0.51 -10.80
CA CYS A 97 6.57 0.22 -11.69
C CYS A 97 5.58 -0.67 -12.45
N ILE A 98 5.93 -1.93 -12.73
CA ILE A 98 5.02 -2.89 -13.38
C ILE A 98 4.00 -3.52 -12.44
N ARG A 99 4.26 -3.52 -11.12
CA ARG A 99 3.40 -4.15 -10.10
C ARG A 99 2.40 -3.18 -9.48
N VAL A 100 2.75 -1.89 -9.43
CA VAL A 100 1.90 -0.85 -8.85
C VAL A 100 1.46 0.18 -9.87
N THR A 101 0.35 0.84 -9.58
CA THR A 101 -0.04 2.06 -10.30
C THR A 101 0.63 3.25 -9.64
N LEU A 102 1.59 3.87 -10.33
CA LEU A 102 2.21 5.12 -9.90
C LEU A 102 1.33 6.30 -10.26
N ILE A 103 1.10 7.20 -9.29
CA ILE A 103 0.35 8.44 -9.49
C ILE A 103 1.22 9.61 -9.04
N ASN A 104 1.48 10.55 -9.95
CA ASN A 104 2.24 11.75 -9.63
C ASN A 104 1.29 12.87 -9.19
N PHE A 105 1.43 13.31 -7.94
CA PHE A 105 0.66 14.43 -7.35
C PHE A 105 1.50 15.70 -7.18
N THR A 106 2.67 15.78 -7.81
CA THR A 106 3.51 16.99 -7.78
C THR A 106 2.77 18.14 -8.44
N ILE A 107 2.54 19.22 -7.70
CA ILE A 107 1.94 20.42 -8.25
C ILE A 107 2.97 21.08 -9.17
N THR A 108 2.62 21.21 -10.45
CA THR A 108 3.39 22.02 -11.40
C THR A 108 2.97 23.47 -11.29
N GLN A 109 3.87 24.41 -11.59
CA GLN A 109 3.59 25.85 -11.51
C GLN A 109 2.34 26.25 -12.33
N ASN A 110 2.16 25.69 -13.53
CA ASN A 110 0.94 25.85 -14.33
C ASN A 110 -0.32 25.28 -13.65
N GLY A 111 -0.20 24.15 -12.93
CA GLY A 111 -1.32 23.57 -12.19
C GLY A 111 -1.75 24.40 -10.99
N LEU A 112 -0.80 25.08 -10.32
CA LEU A 112 -1.09 26.00 -9.21
C LEU A 112 -1.82 27.26 -9.70
N GLU A 113 -1.40 27.81 -10.85
CA GLU A 113 -2.05 29.00 -11.47
C GLU A 113 -3.52 28.72 -11.82
N HIS A 114 -3.82 27.53 -12.37
CA HIS A 114 -5.21 27.12 -12.67
C HIS A 114 -6.07 26.79 -11.45
N GLN A 115 -5.49 26.54 -10.28
CA GLN A 115 -6.22 26.22 -9.05
C GLN A 115 -6.52 27.47 -8.19
N LEU A 116 -5.87 28.60 -8.50
CA LEU A 116 -6.04 29.89 -7.83
C LEU A 116 -6.93 30.88 -8.62
N LEU A 117 -7.18 30.60 -9.92
CA LEU A 117 -8.11 31.31 -10.80
C LEU A 117 -9.50 30.66 -10.78
#